data_AF-A0A7C5VEW5-F1
#
_entry.id   AF-A0A7C5VEW5-F1
#
_cell.length_a   1.000
_cell.length_b   1.000
_cell.length_c   1.000
_cell.angle_alpha   90.00
_cell.angle_beta   90.00
_cell.angle_gamma   90.00
#
_symmetry.space_group_name_H-M   'P 1'
#
loop_
_entity.id
_entity.type
_entity.pdbx_description
1 polymer ?
#
loop_
_entity_poly.entity_id
_entity_poly.type
_entity_poly.pdbx_seq_one_letter_code
_entity_poly.pdbx_strand_id
1 'polypeptide(L)'
;MLTIDPHRLDQLSTHARDAFGLQPDTSDRFHQRYRLLSPEDKLLIDMAMKYRLSRREMGLVLNIAPGAVTRRLRRVLNRLNDPLVVALIDPTCTLDSEHRQVGIEYFLHRRNVQTISRTQRRSRHEVRAMIEYVRGWHRGISSRR
;
A
#
# COMPACT_ATOMS: atom_id res chain seq x y z
N MET A 1 4.78 -2.52 -23.44
CA MET A 1 4.16 -3.19 -22.28
C MET A 1 5.28 -3.94 -21.57
N LEU A 2 5.74 -3.48 -20.41
CA LEU A 2 6.89 -4.10 -19.72
C LEU A 2 6.40 -5.34 -18.96
N THR A 3 6.62 -6.52 -19.53
CA THR A 3 6.30 -7.80 -18.89
C THR A 3 7.24 -8.00 -17.70
N ILE A 4 6.68 -8.10 -16.50
CA ILE A 4 7.44 -8.27 -15.26
C ILE A 4 7.70 -9.76 -15.06
N ASP A 5 8.98 -10.12 -14.96
CA ASP A 5 9.42 -11.46 -14.61
C ASP A 5 9.13 -11.76 -13.11
N PRO A 6 8.26 -12.73 -12.80
CA PRO A 6 7.90 -13.08 -11.43
C PRO A 6 9.10 -13.59 -10.61
N HIS A 7 10.12 -14.18 -11.22
CA HIS A 7 11.32 -14.63 -10.49
C HIS A 7 12.18 -13.46 -10.00
N ARG A 8 12.24 -12.36 -10.75
CA ARG A 8 12.93 -11.15 -10.29
C ARG A 8 12.20 -10.52 -9.11
N LEU A 9 10.88 -10.47 -9.12
CA LEU A 9 10.06 -9.99 -7.99
C LEU A 9 10.33 -10.77 -6.68
N ASP A 10 10.60 -12.07 -6.78
CA ASP A 10 10.90 -12.93 -5.63
C ASP A 10 12.34 -12.77 -5.11
N GLN A 11 13.31 -12.42 -5.97
CA GLN A 11 14.65 -12.01 -5.53
C GLN A 11 14.64 -10.61 -4.89
N LEU A 12 13.73 -9.75 -5.32
CA LEU A 12 13.54 -8.40 -4.79
C LEU A 12 12.87 -8.40 -3.42
N SER A 13 11.92 -9.31 -3.19
CA SER A 13 11.40 -9.54 -1.85
C SER A 13 12.56 -9.96 -0.93
N THR A 14 13.46 -10.87 -1.31
CA THR A 14 14.61 -11.29 -0.48
C THR A 14 15.56 -10.17 -0.01
N HIS A 15 15.96 -9.22 -0.87
CA HIS A 15 16.81 -8.11 -0.41
C HIS A 15 16.07 -7.01 0.35
N ALA A 16 14.80 -6.77 0.03
CA ALA A 16 13.95 -5.93 0.88
C ALA A 16 13.64 -6.62 2.22
N ARG A 17 13.57 -7.95 2.24
CA ARG A 17 13.41 -8.77 3.45
C ARG A 17 14.59 -8.60 4.39
N ASP A 18 15.82 -8.56 3.89
CA ASP A 18 17.01 -8.34 4.73
C ASP A 18 17.16 -6.86 5.15
N ALA A 19 16.92 -5.92 4.23
CA ALA A 19 17.05 -4.49 4.54
C ALA A 19 15.89 -3.94 5.41
N PHE A 20 14.74 -4.61 5.45
CA PHE A 20 13.54 -4.18 6.16
C PHE A 20 12.92 -5.22 7.11
N GLY A 21 13.56 -6.39 7.29
CA GLY A 21 13.11 -7.45 8.22
C GLY A 21 11.81 -8.17 7.83
N LEU A 22 11.53 -8.39 6.55
CA LEU A 22 10.30 -9.05 6.09
C LEU A 22 10.49 -10.58 5.97
N GLN A 23 9.48 -11.42 6.26
CA GLN A 23 9.60 -12.89 6.21
C GLN A 23 9.19 -13.50 4.84
N PRO A 24 9.53 -14.78 4.53
CA PRO A 24 9.31 -15.40 3.21
C PRO A 24 7.84 -15.53 2.78
N ASP A 25 6.96 -15.97 3.70
CA ASP A 25 5.50 -16.09 3.51
C ASP A 25 4.79 -14.73 3.27
N THR A 26 5.57 -13.65 3.40
CA THR A 26 5.14 -12.27 3.13
C THR A 26 5.21 -11.93 1.63
N SER A 27 5.87 -12.74 0.76
CA SER A 27 6.04 -12.42 -0.67
C SER A 27 4.69 -12.24 -1.37
N ASP A 28 3.82 -13.24 -1.33
CA ASP A 28 2.58 -13.23 -2.11
C ASP A 28 1.61 -12.15 -1.62
N ARG A 29 1.51 -12.00 -0.30
CA ARG A 29 0.71 -10.95 0.32
C ARG A 29 1.28 -9.56 0.05
N PHE A 30 2.60 -9.40 -0.02
CA PHE A 30 3.22 -8.15 -0.45
C PHE A 30 2.90 -7.84 -1.92
N HIS A 31 3.01 -8.83 -2.81
CA HIS A 31 2.70 -8.67 -4.23
C HIS A 31 1.24 -8.27 -4.47
N GLN A 32 0.30 -8.87 -3.75
CA GLN A 32 -1.12 -8.51 -3.82
C GLN A 32 -1.33 -7.03 -3.44
N ARG A 33 -0.71 -6.58 -2.35
CA ARG A 33 -0.80 -5.17 -1.90
C ARG A 33 -0.09 -4.22 -2.86
N TYR A 34 1.08 -4.60 -3.37
CA TYR A 34 1.84 -3.83 -4.36
C TYR A 34 1.02 -3.59 -5.65
N ARG A 35 0.27 -4.59 -6.13
CA ARG A 35 -0.59 -4.46 -7.32
C ARG A 35 -1.66 -3.37 -7.14
N LEU A 36 -2.07 -3.10 -5.92
CA LEU A 36 -3.06 -2.08 -5.59
C LEU A 36 -2.44 -0.69 -5.37
N LEU A 37 -1.12 -0.51 -5.47
CA LEU A 37 -0.54 0.83 -5.36
C LEU A 37 -0.81 1.71 -6.58
N SER A 38 -0.77 3.03 -6.35
CA SER A 38 -0.77 4.01 -7.44
C SER A 38 0.48 3.84 -8.33
N PRO A 39 0.44 4.25 -9.60
CA PRO A 39 1.60 4.16 -10.50
C PRO A 39 2.86 4.84 -9.93
N GLU A 40 2.70 6.00 -9.29
CA GLU A 40 3.83 6.73 -8.70
C GLU A 40 4.49 5.98 -7.54
N ASP A 41 3.69 5.37 -6.66
CA ASP A 41 4.21 4.64 -5.51
C ASP A 41 4.81 3.29 -5.94
N LYS A 42 4.26 2.66 -6.99
CA LYS A 42 4.88 1.50 -7.64
C LYS A 42 6.25 1.85 -8.22
N LEU A 43 6.34 2.94 -8.98
CA LEU A 43 7.61 3.40 -9.56
C LEU A 43 8.67 3.63 -8.48
N LEU A 44 8.29 4.21 -7.34
CA LEU A 44 9.20 4.44 -6.22
C LEU A 44 9.74 3.13 -5.63
N ILE A 45 8.87 2.14 -5.45
CA ILE A 45 9.25 0.80 -4.99
C ILE A 45 10.13 0.12 -6.04
N ASP A 46 9.77 0.20 -7.32
CA ASP A 46 10.52 -0.42 -8.41
C ASP A 46 11.94 0.16 -8.51
N MET A 47 12.09 1.48 -8.44
CA MET A 47 13.41 2.12 -8.42
C MET A 47 14.27 1.62 -7.26
N ALA A 48 13.69 1.49 -6.06
CA ALA A 48 14.43 1.06 -4.87
C ALA A 48 14.75 -0.44 -4.89
N MET A 49 13.79 -1.27 -5.31
CA MET A 49 13.88 -2.72 -5.27
C MET A 49 14.41 -3.24 -6.61
N LYS A 50 13.64 -3.11 -7.68
CA LYS A 50 13.95 -3.68 -9.02
C LYS A 50 15.23 -3.13 -9.62
N TYR A 51 15.39 -1.82 -9.60
CA TYR A 51 16.54 -1.16 -10.23
C TYR A 51 17.68 -0.89 -9.24
N ARG A 52 17.48 -1.19 -7.94
CA ARG A 52 18.45 -1.01 -6.86
C ARG A 52 19.09 0.39 -6.81
N LEU A 53 18.35 1.42 -7.24
CA LEU A 53 18.85 2.78 -7.26
C LEU A 53 19.10 3.28 -5.82
N SER A 54 20.20 3.99 -5.65
CA SER A 54 20.47 4.76 -4.44
C SER A 54 19.46 5.91 -4.31
N ARG A 55 19.33 6.43 -3.09
CA ARG A 55 18.31 7.47 -2.78
C ARG A 55 18.67 8.79 -3.46
N ARG A 56 19.96 8.98 -3.74
CA ARG A 56 20.48 10.08 -4.55
C ARG A 56 20.08 9.93 -6.02
N GLU A 57 20.30 8.77 -6.63
CA GLU A 57 19.91 8.50 -8.02
C GLU A 57 18.39 8.59 -8.21
N MET A 58 17.61 8.01 -7.29
CA MET A 58 16.15 8.16 -7.29
C MET A 58 15.73 9.64 -7.20
N GLY A 59 16.43 10.44 -6.41
CA GLY A 59 16.17 11.88 -6.28
C GLY A 59 16.44 12.63 -7.58
N LEU A 60 17.49 12.27 -8.30
CA LEU A 60 17.79 12.81 -9.63
C LEU A 60 16.69 12.45 -10.64
N VAL A 61 16.28 11.17 -10.69
CA VAL A 61 15.22 10.68 -11.60
C VAL A 61 13.87 11.37 -11.34
N LEU A 62 13.51 11.55 -10.07
CA LEU A 62 12.24 12.17 -9.66
C LEU A 62 12.31 13.69 -9.53
N ASN A 63 13.47 14.30 -9.74
CA ASN A 63 13.74 15.71 -9.49
C ASN A 63 13.31 16.18 -8.07
N ILE A 64 13.66 15.41 -7.05
CA ILE A 64 13.39 15.73 -5.64
C ILE A 64 14.60 15.44 -4.75
N ALA A 65 14.67 16.09 -3.59
CA ALA A 65 15.76 15.87 -2.64
C ALA A 65 15.81 14.39 -2.16
N PRO A 66 17.01 13.79 -1.99
CA PRO A 66 17.16 12.40 -1.55
C PRO A 66 16.46 12.10 -0.20
N GLY A 67 16.45 13.07 0.72
CA GLY A 67 15.71 12.93 1.98
C GLY A 67 14.19 12.84 1.79
N ALA A 68 13.65 13.51 0.76
CA ALA A 68 12.23 13.38 0.39
C ALA A 68 11.91 12.00 -0.18
N VAL A 69 12.82 11.42 -0.97
CA VAL A 69 12.73 10.03 -1.46
C VAL A 69 12.65 9.07 -0.28
N THR A 70 13.58 9.14 0.67
CA THR A 70 13.58 8.25 1.85
C THR A 70 12.28 8.36 2.64
N ARG A 71 11.81 9.58 2.93
CA ARG A 71 10.54 9.79 3.64
C ARG A 71 9.35 9.23 2.86
N ARG A 72 9.30 9.47 1.54
CA ARG A 72 8.22 8.97 0.67
C ARG A 72 8.21 7.45 0.65
N LEU A 73 9.36 6.82 0.43
CA LEU A 73 9.51 5.36 0.38
C LEU A 73 9.11 4.72 1.71
N ARG A 74 9.59 5.27 2.83
CA ARG A 74 9.20 4.79 4.17
C ARG A 74 7.70 4.89 4.40
N ARG A 75 7.05 5.99 4.01
CA ARG A 75 5.59 6.13 4.12
C ARG A 75 4.85 5.08 3.28
N VAL A 76 5.30 4.81 2.06
CA VAL A 76 4.69 3.79 1.19
C VAL A 76 4.85 2.40 1.80
N LEU A 77 6.05 2.04 2.26
CA LEU A 77 6.32 0.74 2.89
C LEU A 77 5.54 0.56 4.19
N ASN A 78 5.51 1.58 5.06
CA ASN A 78 4.72 1.54 6.28
C ASN A 78 3.24 1.33 5.99
N ARG A 79 2.70 2.00 4.96
CA ARG A 79 1.30 1.85 4.56
C ARG A 79 1.01 0.48 3.96
N LEU A 80 1.92 -0.09 3.19
CA LEU A 80 1.78 -1.46 2.70
C LEU A 80 1.72 -2.44 3.88
N ASN A 81 2.54 -2.23 4.91
CA ASN A 81 2.60 -3.08 6.10
C ASN A 81 1.64 -2.68 7.23
N ASP A 82 0.76 -1.71 6.99
CA ASP A 82 -0.26 -1.33 7.96
C ASP A 82 -1.21 -2.51 8.19
N PRO A 83 -1.40 -3.00 9.44
CA PRO A 83 -2.25 -4.16 9.72
C PRO A 83 -3.68 -4.02 9.19
N LEU A 84 -4.22 -2.80 9.20
CA LEU A 84 -5.56 -2.52 8.68
C LEU A 84 -5.59 -2.70 7.16
N VAL A 85 -4.59 -2.18 6.46
CA VAL A 85 -4.46 -2.36 5.00
C VAL A 85 -4.29 -3.83 4.64
N VAL A 86 -3.49 -4.57 5.42
CA VAL A 86 -3.33 -6.02 5.26
C VAL A 86 -4.66 -6.74 5.40
N ALA A 87 -5.40 -6.46 6.48
CA ALA A 87 -6.71 -7.06 6.72
C ALA A 87 -7.73 -6.72 5.63
N LEU A 88 -7.71 -5.49 5.11
CA LEU A 88 -8.59 -5.07 4.01
C LEU A 88 -8.29 -5.79 2.70
N ILE A 89 -7.05 -6.20 2.45
CA ILE A 89 -6.63 -6.83 1.19
C ILE A 89 -6.69 -8.35 1.28
N ASP A 90 -6.75 -8.90 2.49
CA ASP A 90 -6.92 -10.33 2.73
C ASP A 90 -8.17 -10.88 2.00
N PRO A 91 -8.07 -11.99 1.26
CA PRO A 91 -9.22 -12.64 0.61
C PRO A 91 -10.32 -13.05 1.59
N THR A 92 -9.97 -13.30 2.86
CA THR A 92 -10.90 -13.69 3.94
C THR A 92 -11.57 -12.50 4.62
N CYS A 93 -11.35 -11.27 4.13
CA CYS A 93 -11.98 -10.06 4.66
C CYS A 93 -13.51 -10.16 4.58
N THR A 94 -14.17 -10.09 5.75
CA THR A 94 -15.62 -10.21 5.89
C THR A 94 -16.38 -8.89 5.69
N LEU A 95 -15.67 -7.78 5.44
CA LEU A 95 -16.32 -6.51 5.13
C LEU A 95 -17.03 -6.60 3.78
N ASP A 96 -18.20 -5.96 3.70
CA ASP A 96 -18.87 -5.75 2.43
C ASP A 96 -17.94 -5.01 1.44
N SER A 97 -18.11 -5.33 0.16
CA SER A 97 -17.27 -4.86 -0.94
C SER A 97 -17.17 -3.33 -1.01
N GLU A 98 -18.25 -2.62 -0.67
CA GLU A 98 -18.28 -1.16 -0.72
C GLU A 98 -17.46 -0.54 0.42
N HIS A 99 -17.62 -1.05 1.64
CA HIS A 99 -16.84 -0.62 2.81
C HIS A 99 -15.36 -0.93 2.63
N ARG A 100 -15.06 -2.12 2.09
CA ARG A 100 -13.71 -2.54 1.75
C ARG A 100 -13.08 -1.60 0.73
N GLN A 101 -13.79 -1.25 -0.34
CA GLN A 101 -13.30 -0.35 -1.38
C GLN A 101 -13.04 1.06 -0.84
N VAL A 102 -13.95 1.63 -0.05
CA VAL A 102 -13.73 2.93 0.64
C VAL A 102 -12.50 2.86 1.55
N GLY A 103 -12.35 1.77 2.30
CA GLY A 103 -11.17 1.53 3.13
C GLY A 103 -9.87 1.53 2.32
N ILE A 104 -9.82 0.82 1.21
CA ILE A 104 -8.63 0.77 0.33
C ILE A 104 -8.33 2.16 -0.24
N GLU A 105 -9.33 2.89 -0.72
CA GLU A 105 -9.13 4.26 -1.22
C GLU A 105 -8.59 5.22 -0.15
N TYR A 106 -9.10 5.12 1.06
CA TYR A 106 -8.72 6.00 2.15
C TYR A 106 -7.34 5.63 2.75
N PHE A 107 -7.15 4.36 3.14
CA PHE A 107 -5.97 3.92 3.88
C PHE A 107 -4.78 3.62 2.96
N LEU A 108 -5.01 2.89 1.86
CA LEU A 108 -3.95 2.55 0.90
C LEU A 108 -3.69 3.69 -0.08
N HIS A 109 -4.71 4.27 -0.70
CA HIS A 109 -4.49 5.33 -1.69
C HIS A 109 -4.37 6.73 -1.09
N ARG A 110 -4.61 6.90 0.22
CA ARG A 110 -4.54 8.20 0.92
C ARG A 110 -5.44 9.25 0.27
N ARG A 111 -6.52 8.83 -0.38
CA ARG A 111 -7.53 9.74 -0.93
C ARG A 111 -8.28 10.37 0.23
N ASN A 112 -8.53 11.67 0.14
CA ASN A 112 -9.34 12.35 1.15
C ASN A 112 -10.83 12.02 0.93
N VAL A 113 -11.65 12.29 1.96
CA VAL A 113 -13.10 12.04 1.94
C VAL A 113 -13.80 12.72 0.75
N GLN A 114 -13.36 13.93 0.38
CA GLN A 114 -13.94 14.68 -0.75
C GLN A 114 -13.71 13.97 -2.08
N THR A 115 -12.51 13.43 -2.30
CA THR A 115 -12.17 12.69 -3.51
C THR A 115 -12.98 11.41 -3.57
N ILE A 116 -13.03 10.64 -2.48
CA ILE A 116 -13.78 9.38 -2.41
C ILE A 116 -15.28 9.63 -2.63
N SER A 117 -15.84 10.67 -2.00
CA SER A 117 -17.27 11.00 -2.13
C SER A 117 -17.63 11.31 -3.59
N ARG A 118 -16.76 12.02 -4.32
CA ARG A 118 -16.97 12.32 -5.74
C ARG A 118 -16.83 11.07 -6.60
N THR A 119 -15.79 10.27 -6.39
CA THR A 119 -15.52 9.07 -7.19
C THR A 119 -16.62 8.02 -7.01
N GLN A 120 -17.12 7.83 -5.79
CA GLN A 120 -18.13 6.81 -5.49
C GLN A 120 -19.57 7.34 -5.48
N ARG A 121 -19.78 8.63 -5.82
CA ARG A 121 -21.10 9.29 -5.83
C ARG A 121 -21.86 9.16 -4.50
N ARG A 122 -21.13 9.21 -3.38
CA ARG A 122 -21.67 9.15 -2.02
C ARG A 122 -21.57 10.49 -1.33
N SER A 123 -22.36 10.70 -0.28
CA SER A 123 -22.22 11.91 0.53
C SER A 123 -20.92 11.85 1.35
N ARG A 124 -20.34 13.02 1.68
CA ARG A 124 -19.15 13.09 2.56
C ARG A 124 -19.43 12.52 3.96
N HIS A 125 -20.66 12.61 4.43
CA HIS A 125 -21.07 12.06 5.72
C HIS A 125 -21.05 10.53 5.69
N GLU A 126 -21.64 9.94 4.66
CA GLU A 126 -21.66 8.50 4.44
C GLU A 126 -20.24 7.92 4.31
N VAL A 127 -19.37 8.54 3.52
CA VAL A 127 -17.96 8.10 3.39
C VAL A 127 -17.25 8.12 4.75
N ARG A 128 -17.49 9.12 5.61
CA ARG A 128 -16.92 9.15 6.96
C ARG A 128 -17.48 8.02 7.82
N ALA A 129 -18.79 7.78 7.78
CA ALA A 129 -19.42 6.68 8.51
C ALA A 129 -18.83 5.32 8.09
N MET A 130 -18.62 5.10 6.79
CA MET A 130 -17.98 3.89 6.26
C MET A 130 -16.53 3.76 6.74
N ILE A 131 -15.75 4.85 6.76
CA ILE A 131 -14.37 4.83 7.27
C ILE A 131 -14.33 4.49 8.77
N GLU A 132 -15.21 5.09 9.58
CA GLU A 132 -15.29 4.77 11.01
C GLU A 132 -15.74 3.33 11.25
N TYR A 133 -16.68 2.83 10.44
CA TYR A 133 -17.08 1.43 10.49
C TYR A 133 -15.90 0.48 10.19
N VAL A 134 -15.11 0.76 9.15
CA VAL A 134 -13.90 -0.02 8.82
C VAL A 134 -12.89 -0.02 9.98
N ARG A 135 -12.68 1.13 10.65
CA ARG A 135 -11.83 1.19 11.86
C ARG A 135 -12.40 0.36 13.01
N GLY A 136 -13.71 0.43 13.24
CA GLY A 136 -14.41 -0.37 14.24
C GLY A 136 -14.25 -1.86 13.99
N TRP A 137 -14.49 -2.30 12.77
CA TRP A 137 -14.27 -3.67 12.32
C TRP A 137 -12.83 -4.14 12.57
N HIS A 138 -11.83 -3.35 12.15
CA HIS A 138 -10.43 -3.72 12.33
C HIS A 138 -10.04 -3.85 13.81
N ARG A 139 -10.54 -2.95 14.66
CA ARG A 139 -10.36 -3.06 16.12
C ARG A 139 -10.99 -4.34 16.67
N GLY A 140 -12.19 -4.69 16.24
CA GLY A 140 -12.92 -5.88 16.69
C GLY A 140 -12.26 -7.20 16.29
N ILE A 141 -11.62 -7.28 15.11
CA ILE A 141 -10.85 -8.48 14.73
C ILE A 141 -9.48 -8.54 15.42
N SER A 142 -8.89 -7.39 15.72
CA SER A 142 -7.58 -7.29 16.37
C SER A 142 -7.65 -7.64 17.86
N SER A 143 -8.78 -7.35 18.53
CA SER A 143 -8.99 -7.69 19.95
C SER A 143 -9.32 -9.17 20.20
N ARG A 144 -9.54 -9.95 19.14
CA ARG A 144 -9.87 -11.39 19.22
C ARG A 144 -8.65 -12.31 19.03
N ARG A 145 -7.48 -11.72 18.77
CA ARG A 145 -6.19 -12.42 18.64
C ARG A 145 -5.36 -12.21 19.88
#